data_AF-A0A5C8D2G5-F1
#
_entry.id   AF-A0A5C8D2G5-F1
#
_cell.length_a   1.000
_cell.length_b   1.000
_cell.length_c   1.000
_cell.angle_alpha   90.00
_cell.angle_beta   90.00
_cell.angle_gamma   90.00
#
_symmetry.space_group_name_H-M   'P 1'
#
loop_
_entity.id
_entity.type
_entity.pdbx_description
1 polymer ?
#
loop_
_entity_poly.entity_id
_entity_poly.type
_entity_poly.pdbx_seq_one_letter_code
_entity_poly.pdbx_strand_id
1 'polypeptide(L)'
;MWENMLDRIYHTQMEKTQETVSRRLDKINEVSGLNYESNVANWILIDFLILDIEHKRTSLSFDDLTKENPKALAYQIKNALKLLCKKQILIKPIKDANYYSLNNEYMIKIRFGIFKEN
;
A
#
# COMPACT_ATOMS: atom_id res chain seq x y z
N MET A 1 16.73 2.84 31.88
CA MET A 1 16.98 1.41 31.58
C MET A 1 15.77 0.74 30.91
N TRP A 2 14.53 1.03 31.34
CA TRP A 2 13.30 0.65 30.63
C TRP A 2 13.10 1.39 29.30
N GLU A 3 13.43 2.68 29.25
CA GLU A 3 13.35 3.50 28.02
C GLU A 3 14.21 2.90 26.88
N ASN A 4 15.47 2.55 27.14
CA ASN A 4 16.34 1.89 26.16
C ASN A 4 15.79 0.53 25.66
N MET A 5 14.99 -0.17 26.47
CA MET A 5 14.37 -1.44 26.09
C MET A 5 13.14 -1.21 25.21
N LEU A 6 12.32 -0.20 25.54
CA LEU A 6 11.17 0.20 24.72
C LEU A 6 11.62 0.74 23.36
N ASP A 7 12.66 1.57 23.33
CA ASP A 7 13.23 2.09 22.08
C ASP A 7 13.76 0.96 21.20
N ARG A 8 14.46 -0.02 21.79
CA ARG A 8 15.00 -1.17 21.04
C ARG A 8 13.89 -2.05 20.46
N ILE A 9 12.82 -2.29 21.22
CA ILE A 9 11.66 -3.05 20.75
C ILE A 9 10.96 -2.29 19.62
N TYR A 10 10.77 -0.98 19.79
CA TYR A 10 10.16 -0.11 18.78
C TYR A 10 10.96 -0.12 17.46
N HIS A 11 12.28 0.08 17.53
CA HIS A 11 13.15 0.03 16.34
C HIS A 11 13.12 -1.33 15.64
N THR A 12 13.18 -2.42 16.41
CA THR A 12 13.11 -3.78 15.85
C THR A 12 11.77 -4.02 15.14
N GLN A 13 10.68 -3.47 15.66
CA GLN A 13 9.36 -3.59 15.05
C GLN A 13 9.26 -2.76 13.77
N MET A 14 9.81 -1.54 13.76
CA MET A 14 9.88 -0.69 12.57
C MET A 14 10.70 -1.32 11.44
N GLU A 15 11.86 -1.89 11.74
CA GLU A 15 12.69 -2.59 10.74
C GLU A 15 11.94 -3.78 10.13
N LYS A 16 11.25 -4.57 10.95
CA LYS A 16 10.43 -5.69 10.46
C LYS A 16 9.25 -5.23 9.60
N THR A 17 8.59 -4.14 9.97
CA THR A 17 7.52 -3.54 9.16
C THR A 17 8.11 -3.09 7.81
N GLN A 18 9.22 -2.36 7.80
CA GLN A 18 9.88 -1.89 6.58
C GLN A 18 10.30 -3.05 5.65
N GLU A 19 10.93 -4.09 6.18
CA GLU A 19 11.35 -5.25 5.41
C GLU A 19 10.14 -6.00 4.81
N THR A 20 9.03 -6.05 5.55
CA THR A 20 7.78 -6.67 5.08
C THR A 20 7.11 -5.83 3.99
N VAL A 21 7.06 -4.51 4.17
CA VAL A 21 6.53 -3.57 3.18
C VAL A 21 7.33 -3.65 1.88
N SER A 22 8.67 -3.59 1.96
CA SER A 22 9.55 -3.68 0.79
C SER A 22 9.31 -4.97 0.01
N ARG A 23 9.35 -6.12 0.68
CA ARG A 23 9.12 -7.42 0.02
C ARG A 23 7.75 -7.51 -0.67
N ARG A 24 6.70 -6.97 -0.04
CA ARG A 24 5.35 -6.96 -0.65
C ARG A 24 5.27 -5.99 -1.82
N LEU A 25 5.90 -4.82 -1.73
CA LEU A 25 5.95 -3.84 -2.81
C LEU A 25 6.68 -4.38 -4.04
N ASP A 26 7.84 -5.00 -3.83
CA ASP A 26 8.63 -5.63 -4.90
C ASP A 26 7.80 -6.67 -5.65
N LYS A 27 7.06 -7.51 -4.92
CA LYS A 27 6.21 -8.54 -5.53
C LYS A 27 5.01 -7.96 -6.27
N ILE A 28 4.41 -6.87 -5.76
CA ILE A 28 3.34 -6.15 -6.47
C ILE A 28 3.89 -5.58 -7.79
N ASN A 29 5.06 -4.94 -7.78
CA ASN A 29 5.66 -4.35 -8.97
C ASN A 29 6.00 -5.42 -10.03
N GLU A 30 6.57 -6.54 -9.61
CA GLU A 30 6.86 -7.70 -10.48
C GLU A 30 5.60 -8.20 -11.21
N VAL A 31 4.51 -8.41 -10.47
CA VAL A 31 3.28 -9.04 -10.99
C VAL A 31 2.41 -8.06 -11.77
N SER A 32 2.27 -6.84 -11.27
CA SER A 32 1.39 -5.84 -11.88
C SER A 32 2.05 -5.13 -13.06
N GLY A 33 3.38 -5.23 -13.20
CA GLY A 33 4.17 -4.40 -14.10
C GLY A 33 4.13 -2.92 -13.72
N LEU A 34 3.84 -2.58 -12.45
CA LEU A 34 4.12 -1.24 -11.95
C LEU A 34 5.63 -1.05 -11.91
N ASN A 35 6.12 -0.05 -12.63
CA ASN A 35 7.52 0.35 -12.56
C ASN A 35 7.76 1.15 -11.27
N TYR A 36 8.93 1.00 -10.65
CA TYR A 36 9.37 1.82 -9.51
C TYR A 36 9.31 3.32 -9.80
N GLU A 37 9.42 3.71 -11.08
CA GLU A 37 9.29 5.09 -11.55
C GLU A 37 7.88 5.70 -11.35
N SER A 38 6.84 4.91 -11.10
CA SER A 38 5.53 5.42 -10.66
C SER A 38 5.55 5.84 -9.19
N ASN A 39 6.38 6.85 -8.87
CA ASN A 39 6.70 7.28 -7.51
C ASN A 39 5.45 7.46 -6.64
N VAL A 40 4.44 8.17 -7.14
CA VAL A 40 3.20 8.43 -6.38
C VAL A 40 2.36 7.17 -6.15
N ALA A 41 2.33 6.23 -7.10
CA ALA A 41 1.59 4.98 -6.91
C ALA A 41 2.29 4.07 -5.89
N ASN A 42 3.62 4.04 -5.91
CA ASN A 42 4.40 3.29 -4.91
C ASN A 42 4.26 3.91 -3.51
N TRP A 43 4.24 5.24 -3.38
CA TRP A 43 3.99 5.89 -2.09
C TRP A 43 2.62 5.52 -1.53
N ILE A 44 1.57 5.63 -2.35
CA ILE A 44 0.21 5.24 -1.94
C ILE A 44 0.16 3.75 -1.53
N LEU A 45 0.83 2.87 -2.27
CA LEU A 45 0.88 1.45 -1.92
C LEU A 45 1.58 1.19 -0.59
N ILE A 46 2.66 1.91 -0.30
CA ILE A 46 3.35 1.84 0.99
C ILE A 46 2.40 2.21 2.13
N ASP A 47 1.64 3.30 1.99
CA ASP A 47 0.65 3.72 3.00
C ASP A 47 -0.37 2.61 3.29
N PHE A 48 -0.92 2.00 2.24
CA PHE A 48 -1.86 0.88 2.37
C PHE A 48 -1.23 -0.36 3.03
N LEU A 49 0.02 -0.69 2.70
CA LEU A 49 0.72 -1.86 3.25
C LEU A 49 1.06 -1.67 4.73
N ILE A 50 1.47 -0.47 5.13
CA ILE A 50 1.72 -0.14 6.54
C ILE A 50 0.43 -0.29 7.35
N LEU A 51 -0.69 0.27 6.86
CA LEU A 51 -1.98 0.15 7.53
C LEU A 51 -2.47 -1.30 7.67
N ASP A 52 -2.27 -2.12 6.64
CA ASP A 52 -2.60 -3.55 6.68
C ASP A 52 -1.80 -4.29 7.77
N ILE A 53 -0.50 -3.99 7.88
CA ILE A 53 0.41 -4.64 8.84
C ILE A 53 0.13 -4.18 10.27
N GLU A 54 -0.02 -2.87 10.49
CA GLU A 54 -0.04 -2.28 11.82
C GLU A 54 -1.45 -2.20 12.43
N HIS A 55 -2.46 -1.95 11.61
CA HIS A 55 -3.80 -1.61 12.11
C HIS A 55 -4.88 -2.61 11.71
N LYS A 56 -4.56 -3.62 10.88
CA LYS A 56 -5.54 -4.51 10.24
C LYS A 56 -6.68 -3.75 9.54
N ARG A 57 -6.43 -2.49 9.19
CA ARG A 57 -7.31 -1.64 8.40
C ARG A 57 -6.73 -1.57 7.01
N THR A 58 -7.59 -1.63 6.00
CA THR A 58 -7.14 -1.70 4.61
C THR A 58 -7.62 -0.51 3.78
N SER A 59 -8.24 0.51 4.39
CA SER A 59 -8.95 1.57 3.67
C SER A 59 -8.47 2.98 4.01
N LEU A 60 -8.27 3.80 2.98
CA LEU A 60 -7.92 5.22 3.06
C LEU A 60 -8.82 6.05 2.16
N SER A 61 -9.17 7.26 2.60
CA SER A 61 -9.85 8.22 1.74
C SER A 61 -8.86 8.97 0.84
N PHE A 62 -9.38 9.60 -0.23
CA PHE A 62 -8.59 10.53 -1.03
C PHE A 62 -7.96 11.64 -0.18
N ASP A 63 -8.71 12.17 0.78
CA ASP A 63 -8.24 13.26 1.65
C ASP A 63 -7.12 12.78 2.59
N ASP A 64 -7.23 11.55 3.11
CA ASP A 64 -6.15 10.94 3.90
C ASP A 64 -4.88 10.80 3.07
N LEU A 65 -4.99 10.30 1.83
CA LEU A 65 -3.85 10.15 0.92
C LEU A 65 -3.19 11.50 0.59
N THR A 66 -3.97 12.57 0.44
CA THR A 66 -3.39 13.92 0.23
C THR A 66 -2.66 14.45 1.45
N LYS A 67 -3.08 14.06 2.66
CA LYS A 67 -2.41 14.45 3.91
C LYS A 67 -1.12 13.68 4.14
N GLU A 68 -1.14 12.36 3.92
CA GLU A 68 0.04 11.50 4.08
C GLU A 68 1.09 11.75 2.99
N ASN A 69 0.67 12.23 1.80
CA ASN A 69 1.55 12.51 0.67
C ASN A 69 1.56 14.00 0.27
N PRO A 70 1.99 14.93 1.13
CA PRO A 70 1.88 16.37 0.88
C PRO A 70 2.73 16.86 -0.30
N LYS A 71 3.70 16.04 -0.75
CA LYS A 71 4.56 16.33 -1.91
C LYS A 71 3.90 16.01 -3.25
N ALA A 72 2.83 15.20 -3.25
CA ALA A 72 2.13 14.82 -4.46
C ALA A 72 0.97 15.78 -4.74
N LEU A 73 0.88 16.28 -5.97
CA LEU A 73 -0.25 17.09 -6.39
C LEU A 73 -1.50 16.22 -6.45
N ALA A 74 -2.67 16.81 -6.14
CA ALA A 74 -3.94 16.08 -6.08
C ALA A 74 -4.25 15.30 -7.37
N TYR A 75 -3.90 15.83 -8.55
CA TYR A 75 -4.10 15.10 -9.81
C TYR A 75 -3.17 13.89 -9.96
N GLN A 76 -1.95 13.93 -9.41
CA GLN A 76 -1.02 12.80 -9.42
C GLN A 76 -1.54 11.67 -8.55
N ILE A 77 -2.10 11.99 -7.38
CA ILE A 77 -2.77 11.02 -6.50
C ILE A 77 -3.98 10.40 -7.21
N LYS A 78 -4.83 11.22 -7.86
CA LYS A 78 -5.97 10.71 -8.65
C LYS A 78 -5.54 9.77 -9.77
N ASN A 79 -4.49 10.12 -10.51
CA ASN A 79 -3.97 9.29 -11.60
C ASN A 79 -3.38 7.97 -11.07
N ALA A 80 -2.64 8.02 -9.96
CA ALA A 80 -2.10 6.84 -9.30
C ALA A 80 -3.23 5.91 -8.81
N LEU A 81 -4.25 6.43 -8.14
CA LEU A 81 -5.42 5.66 -7.71
C LEU A 81 -6.15 5.01 -8.89
N LYS A 82 -6.33 5.74 -9.99
CA LYS A 82 -6.93 5.21 -11.22
C LYS A 82 -6.10 4.05 -11.80
N LEU A 83 -4.76 4.20 -11.81
CA LEU A 83 -3.84 3.15 -12.25
C LEU A 83 -3.94 1.91 -11.36
N LEU A 84 -3.86 2.09 -10.04
CA LEU A 84 -3.90 1.01 -9.07
C LEU A 84 -5.24 0.25 -9.10
N CYS A 85 -6.36 0.95 -9.29
CA CYS A 85 -7.67 0.32 -9.51
C CYS A 85 -7.75 -0.42 -10.85
N LYS A 86 -7.20 0.15 -11.94
CA LYS A 86 -7.16 -0.52 -13.25
C LYS A 86 -6.37 -1.84 -13.19
N LYS A 87 -5.29 -1.86 -12.40
CA LYS A 87 -4.47 -3.05 -12.13
C LYS A 87 -5.10 -4.01 -11.11
N GLN A 88 -6.30 -3.70 -10.59
CA GLN A 88 -7.02 -4.45 -9.57
C GLN A 88 -6.28 -4.59 -8.23
N ILE A 89 -5.28 -3.73 -7.96
CA ILE A 89 -4.53 -3.73 -6.71
C ILE A 89 -5.37 -3.06 -5.61
N LEU A 90 -6.03 -1.95 -5.97
CA LEU A 90 -6.98 -1.25 -5.11
C LEU A 90 -8.41 -1.42 -5.62
N ILE A 91 -9.36 -1.44 -4.71
CA ILE A 91 -10.80 -1.41 -4.99
C ILE A 91 -11.45 -0.20 -4.34
N LYS A 92 -12.61 0.19 -4.86
CA LYS A 92 -13.56 1.05 -4.15
C LYS A 92 -14.62 0.16 -3.51
N PRO A 93 -14.64 -0.01 -2.17
CA PRO A 93 -15.65 -0.83 -1.51
C PRO A 93 -17.06 -0.32 -1.77
N ILE A 94 -17.20 1.00 -1.89
CA ILE A 94 -18.45 1.70 -2.21
C ILE A 94 -18.18 2.56 -3.45
N LYS A 95 -18.97 2.34 -4.51
CA LYS A 95 -18.75 2.91 -5.85
C LYS A 95 -18.63 4.45 -5.85
N ASP A 96 -19.48 5.10 -5.08
CA ASP A 96 -19.57 6.57 -5.01
C ASP A 96 -18.77 7.17 -3.85
N ALA A 97 -18.06 6.34 -3.08
CA ALA A 97 -17.24 6.82 -1.99
C ALA A 97 -15.84 7.20 -2.46
N ASN A 98 -15.22 8.12 -1.72
CA ASN A 98 -13.82 8.51 -1.88
C ASN A 98 -12.86 7.62 -1.08
N TYR A 99 -13.31 6.42 -0.68
CA TYR A 99 -12.50 5.43 0.03
C TYR A 99 -12.00 4.35 -0.93
N TYR A 100 -10.74 3.99 -0.73
CA TYR A 100 -10.03 2.98 -1.49
C TYR A 100 -9.48 1.95 -0.52
N SER A 101 -9.41 0.69 -0.95
CA SER A 101 -8.86 -0.38 -0.12
C SER A 101 -7.99 -1.34 -0.93
N LEU A 102 -7.05 -2.01 -0.26
CA LEU A 102 -6.34 -3.14 -0.86
C LEU A 102 -7.34 -4.21 -1.31
N ASN A 103 -7.15 -4.70 -2.53
CA ASN A 103 -7.92 -5.83 -3.03
C ASN A 103 -7.41 -7.11 -2.37
N ASN A 104 -8.15 -7.62 -1.38
CA ASN A 104 -7.77 -8.84 -0.66
C ASN A 104 -7.57 -10.04 -1.58
N GLU A 105 -8.37 -10.20 -2.63
CA GLU A 105 -8.21 -11.32 -3.57
C GLU A 105 -6.90 -11.20 -4.34
N TYR A 106 -6.56 -10.00 -4.79
CA TYR A 106 -5.28 -9.72 -5.45
C TYR A 106 -4.10 -9.97 -4.50
N MET A 107 -4.20 -9.53 -3.24
CA MET A 107 -3.17 -9.74 -2.23
C MET A 107 -2.98 -11.21 -1.86
N ILE A 108 -4.07 -11.99 -1.82
CA ILE A 108 -4.03 -13.46 -1.64
C ILE A 108 -3.32 -14.11 -2.82
N LYS A 109 -3.69 -13.75 -4.07
CA LYS A 109 -3.05 -14.25 -5.29
C LYS A 109 -1.54 -14.00 -5.28
N ILE A 110 -1.11 -12.81 -4.88
CA ILE A 110 0.30 -12.48 -4.68
C ILE A 110 0.96 -13.38 -3.64
N ARG A 111 0.34 -13.51 -2.46
CA ARG A 111 0.91 -14.27 -1.34
C ARG A 111 1.13 -15.75 -1.68
N PHE A 112 0.23 -16.33 -2.48
CA PHE A 112 0.28 -17.74 -2.86
C PHE A 112 0.82 -17.99 -4.27
N GLY A 113 1.20 -16.94 -5.01
CA GLY A 113 1.67 -17.05 -6.40
C GLY A 113 0.61 -17.56 -7.38
N ILE A 114 -0.68 -17.39 -7.07
CA ILE A 114 -1.80 -17.89 -7.87
C ILE A 114 -2.24 -16.81 -8.86
N PHE A 115 -1.55 -16.71 -9.99
CA PHE A 115 -2.00 -15.86 -11.09
C PHE A 115 -2.63 -16.74 -12.16
N LYS A 116 -3.92 -16.54 -12.41
CA LYS A 116 -4.54 -17.13 -13.60
C LYS A 116 -4.03 -16.33 -14.79
N GLU A 117 -3.21 -16.97 -15.63
CA GLU A 117 -2.97 -16.50 -16.99
C GLU A 117 -4.33 -16.43 -17.69
N ASN A 118 -4.68 -15.22 -18.15
CA ASN A 118 -5.79 -15.01 -19.08
C ASN A 118 -5.22 -14.92 -20.49
#